data_AF-A0A353B1R7-F1
#
_entry.id   AF-A0A353B1R7-F1
#
_cell.length_a   1.000
_cell.length_b   1.000
_cell.length_c   1.000
_cell.angle_alpha   90.00
_cell.angle_beta   90.00
_cell.angle_gamma   90.00
#
_symmetry.space_group_name_H-M   'P 1'
#
loop_
_entity.id
_entity.type
_entity.pdbx_description
1 polymer ?
#
loop_
_entity_poly.entity_id
_entity_poly.type
_entity_poly.pdbx_seq_one_letter_code
_entity_poly.pdbx_strand_id
1 'polypeptide(L)' 'MKAGFFNRRKRVGPICELELLKRIDKGELDPDTLMSSTSKTHGHWIPMRKVKPAMQRWKDKHPDAA' A
#
# COMPACT_ATOMS: atom_id res chain seq x y z
N MET A 1 15.40 14.82 -20.91
CA MET A 1 14.72 14.08 -19.83
C MET A 1 13.26 14.53 -19.78
N LYS A 2 12.29 13.69 -20.20
CA LYS A 2 10.87 14.03 -20.10
C LYS A 2 10.38 13.74 -18.68
N ALA A 3 10.42 14.77 -17.82
CA ALA A 3 9.67 14.78 -16.57
C ALA A 3 8.18 14.88 -16.92
N GLY A 4 7.48 13.76 -16.90
CA GLY A 4 6.15 13.71 -17.50
C GLY A 4 5.30 12.54 -17.04
N PHE A 5 5.32 12.19 -15.75
CA PHE A 5 4.21 11.46 -15.13
C PHE A 5 4.01 12.03 -13.74
N PHE A 6 3.19 13.08 -13.67
CA PHE A 6 2.56 13.52 -12.43
C PHE A 6 2.04 12.28 -11.70
N ASN A 7 2.59 12.07 -10.51
CA ASN A 7 2.21 11.08 -9.50
C ASN A 7 0.72 11.27 -9.16
N ARG A 8 -0.17 10.80 -10.04
CA ARG A 8 -1.62 10.84 -9.81
C ARG A 8 -1.86 9.89 -8.65
N ARG A 9 -2.06 10.46 -7.46
CA ARG A 9 -2.58 9.77 -6.27
C ARG A 9 -3.93 9.16 -6.63
N LYS A 10 -3.91 7.98 -7.24
CA LYS A 10 -5.09 7.29 -7.75
C LYS A 10 -5.67 6.48 -6.62
N ARG A 11 -6.93 6.76 -6.28
CA ARG A 11 -7.69 5.88 -5.38
C ARG A 11 -7.99 4.59 -6.14
N VAL A 12 -7.59 3.47 -5.56
CA VAL A 12 -7.86 2.12 -6.08
C VAL A 12 -8.70 1.39 -5.03
N GLY A 13 -9.88 0.89 -5.40
CA GLY A 13 -10.75 0.17 -4.48
C GLY A 13 -12.21 0.08 -4.96
N PRO A 14 -13.03 -0.76 -4.31
CA PRO A 14 -12.67 -1.71 -3.25
C PRO A 14 -11.89 -2.90 -3.80
N ILE A 15 -10.88 -3.36 -3.06
CA ILE A 15 -10.08 -4.54 -3.40
C ILE A 15 -10.13 -5.53 -2.23
N CYS A 16 -10.06 -6.81 -2.51
CA CYS A 16 -9.95 -7.82 -1.46
C CYS A 16 -8.53 -7.84 -0.86
N GLU A 17 -8.41 -8.46 0.31
CA GLU A 17 -7.14 -8.57 1.03
C GLU A 17 -6.06 -9.30 0.20
N LEU A 18 -6.42 -10.35 -0.53
CA LEU A 18 -5.47 -11.09 -1.37
C LEU A 18 -4.84 -10.20 -2.45
N GLU A 19 -5.64 -9.35 -3.09
CA GLU A 19 -5.16 -8.45 -4.13
C GLU A 19 -4.26 -7.35 -3.54
N LEU A 20 -4.62 -6.81 -2.37
CA LEU A 20 -3.78 -5.89 -1.62
C LEU A 20 -2.40 -6.51 -1.34
N LEU A 21 -2.37 -7.75 -0.84
CA LEU A 21 -1.13 -8.46 -0.51
C LEU A 21 -0.25 -8.69 -1.75
N LYS A 22 -0.85 -9.02 -2.90
CA LYS A 22 -0.11 -9.14 -4.17
C LYS A 22 0.54 -7.81 -4.60
N ARG A 23 -0.13 -6.69 -4.36
CA ARG A 23 0.44 -5.35 -4.66
C ARG A 23 1.61 -5.00 -3.73
N ILE A 24 1.51 -5.38 -2.45
CA ILE A 24 2.63 -5.27 -1.50
C ILE A 24 3.80 -6.10 -2.03
N ASP A 25 3.58 -7.37 -2.38
CA ASP A 25 4.65 -8.26 -2.87
C ASP A 25 5.33 -7.74 -4.14
N LYS A 26 4.58 -7.08 -5.03
CA LYS A 26 5.11 -6.47 -6.26
C LYS A 26 5.87 -5.16 -6.07
N GLY A 27 5.83 -4.57 -4.87
CA GLY A 27 6.41 -3.24 -4.62
C GLY A 27 5.58 -2.10 -5.23
N GLU A 28 4.30 -2.32 -5.51
CA GLU A 28 3.39 -1.27 -6.01
C GLU A 28 2.89 -0.34 -4.90
N LEU A 29 3.22 -0.63 -3.63
CA LEU A 29 2.77 0.09 -2.45
C LEU A 29 3.96 0.48 -1.57
N ASP A 30 4.06 1.78 -1.28
CA ASP A 30 4.99 2.32 -0.30
C ASP A 30 4.41 2.30 1.13
N PRO A 31 5.26 2.29 2.18
CA PRO A 31 4.83 2.42 3.58
C PRO A 31 3.93 3.64 3.87
N ASP A 32 4.05 4.69 3.07
CA ASP A 32 3.25 5.92 3.19
C ASP A 32 1.94 5.87 2.41
N THR A 33 1.68 4.79 1.67
CA THR A 33 0.43 4.60 0.93
C THR A 33 -0.74 4.55 1.90
N LEU A 34 -1.75 5.39 1.66
CA LEU A 34 -2.96 5.42 2.48
C LEU A 34 -3.89 4.27 2.12
N MET A 35 -4.35 3.56 3.13
CA MET A 35 -5.25 2.42 3.04
C MET A 35 -6.53 2.70 3.82
N SER A 36 -7.66 2.24 3.28
CA SER A 36 -8.94 2.30 3.96
C SER A 36 -9.68 0.98 3.74
N SER A 37 -10.29 0.49 4.81
CA SER A 37 -11.12 -0.70 4.84
C SER A 37 -12.40 -0.38 5.58
N THR A 38 -13.53 -0.80 5.02
CA THR A 38 -14.84 -0.67 5.68
C THR A 38 -14.90 -1.45 6.99
N SER A 39 -14.18 -2.58 7.10
CA SER A 39 -14.21 -3.45 8.28
C SER A 39 -13.07 -3.22 9.27
N LYS A 40 -11.85 -2.92 8.80
CA LYS A 40 -10.67 -2.82 9.68
C LYS A 40 -10.33 -1.39 10.10
N THR A 41 -10.63 -0.42 9.25
CA THR A 41 -10.34 0.99 9.53
C THR A 41 -11.60 1.84 9.61
N HIS A 42 -12.79 1.22 9.55
CA HIS A 42 -14.09 1.88 9.56
C HIS A 42 -14.18 3.05 8.56
N GLY A 43 -13.52 2.91 7.40
CA GLY A 43 -13.47 3.95 6.37
C GLY A 43 -12.39 5.02 6.57
N HIS A 44 -11.69 5.03 7.70
CA HIS A 44 -10.57 5.94 7.91
C HIS A 44 -9.37 5.57 7.03
N TRP A 45 -8.74 6.59 6.46
CA TRP A 45 -7.49 6.46 5.71
C TRP A 45 -6.31 6.45 6.67
N ILE A 46 -5.59 5.34 6.72
CA ILE A 46 -4.38 5.19 7.53
C ILE A 46 -3.21 4.81 6.63
N PRO A 47 -1.99 5.33 6.89
CA PRO A 47 -0.82 4.93 6.11
C PRO A 47 -0.47 3.46 6.40
N MET A 48 0.01 2.75 5.38
CA MET A 48 0.39 1.33 5.46
C MET A 48 1.35 1.05 6.61
N ARG A 49 2.25 2.00 6.93
CA ARG A 49 3.18 1.93 8.06
C ARG A 49 2.53 1.69 9.42
N LYS A 50 1.26 2.10 9.61
CA LYS A 50 0.48 1.85 10.84
C LYS A 50 -0.18 0.46 10.84
N VAL A 51 -0.27 -0.19 9.68
CA VAL A 51 -0.83 -1.53 9.50
C VAL A 51 0.29 -2.55 9.68
N LYS A 52 0.48 -3.04 10.91
CA LYS A 52 1.52 -4.02 11.27
C LYS A 52 1.64 -5.22 10.32
N PRO A 53 0.55 -5.96 10.00
CA PRO A 53 0.68 -7.14 9.13
C PRO A 53 1.10 -6.80 7.70
N ALA A 54 0.66 -5.65 7.17
CA ALA A 54 1.07 -5.19 5.84
C ALA A 54 2.56 -4.80 5.82
N MET A 55 3.03 -4.10 6.86
CA MET A 55 4.43 -3.71 6.98
C MET A 55 5.37 -4.88 7.19
N GLN A 56 4.97 -5.89 7.97
CA GLN A 56 5.78 -7.08 8.15
C GLN A 56 6.02 -7.77 6.82
N ARG A 57 4.94 -8.00 6.04
CA ARG A 57 5.04 -8.58 4.71
C ARG A 57 5.86 -7.74 3.73
N TRP A 58 5.73 -6.41 3.78
CA TRP A 58 6.53 -5.51 2.96
C TRP A 58 8.02 -5.66 3.28
N LYS A 59 8.41 -5.68 4.56
CA LYS A 59 9.81 -5.89 4.97
C LYS A 59 10.35 -7.26 4.57
N ASP A 60 9.54 -8.31 4.70
CA ASP A 60 9.92 -9.68 4.34
C ASP A 60 10.15 -9.83 2.82
N LYS A 61 9.43 -9.05 2.00
CA LYS A 61 9.50 -9.10 0.53
C LYS A 61 10.44 -8.08 -0.09
N HIS A 62 10.74 -7.00 0.62
CA HIS A 62 11.61 -5.90 0.17
C HIS A 62 12.74 -5.64 1.17
N PRO A 63 13.64 -6.61 1.42
CA PRO A 63 14.74 -6.46 2.37
C PRO A 63 15.76 -5.38 1.96
N ASP A 64 15.89 -5.10 0.65
CA ASP A 64 16.87 -4.15 0.09
C ASP A 64 16.37 -2.70 0.06
N ALA A 65 15.13 -2.44 0.48
CA ALA A 65 14.52 -1.10 0.49
C ALA A 65 14.66 -0.39 1.86
N ALA A 66 15.46 -0.95 2.77
CA ALA A 66 15.70 -0.46 4.14
C ALA A 66 16.95 0.42 4.26
#